data_AF-A0AA35SRC9-F1
#
_entry.id   AF-A0AA35SRC9-F1
#
_cell.length_a   1.000
_cell.length_b   1.000
_cell.length_c   1.000
_cell.angle_alpha   90.00
_cell.angle_beta   90.00
_cell.angle_gamma   90.00
#
_symmetry.space_group_name_H-M   'P 1'
#
loop_
_entity.id
_entity.type
_entity.pdbx_description
1 polymer ?
#
loop_
_entity_poly.entity_id
_entity_poly.type
_entity_poly.pdbx_seq_one_letter_code
_entity_poly.pdbx_strand_id
1 'polypeptide(L)'
;MNRSSAPQPVTQHSEGIEATQDCAQKNCLEYLSDSEKRSVSACARRVRTKDHYKGPIRQNECKFLPSSGRGPGPVALVSARGSGNTWTRGLLEKATGICTGFISCDTAMRAHGYVGENVKSGKVLVVKTHSVVPKWQGEKNSHAKPDDARYTSAVLILRNPAESAIAEWNRRSAEKVLGKHNFSIARERHTYTIPKEFFGKPLCV
;
A
#
# COMPACT_ATOMS: atom_id res chain seq x y z
N MET A 1 -14.90 -11.10 64.90
CA MET A 1 -15.55 -11.28 63.57
C MET A 1 -15.61 -9.91 62.89
N ASN A 2 -15.41 -9.88 61.57
CA ASN A 2 -15.31 -8.73 60.65
C ASN A 2 -14.01 -7.91 60.64
N ARG A 3 -13.04 -8.37 59.82
CA ARG A 3 -12.11 -7.51 59.11
C ARG A 3 -12.57 -7.40 57.65
N SER A 4 -12.94 -6.20 57.23
CA SER A 4 -13.18 -5.86 55.82
C SER A 4 -11.92 -6.10 55.00
N SER A 5 -12.01 -6.96 53.99
CA SER A 5 -10.99 -7.11 52.95
C SER A 5 -11.28 -6.11 51.82
N ALA A 6 -10.42 -5.10 51.67
CA ALA A 6 -10.43 -4.21 50.51
C ALA A 6 -10.03 -4.97 49.22
N PRO A 7 -10.62 -4.66 48.05
CA PRO A 7 -10.22 -5.29 46.80
C PRO A 7 -8.87 -4.75 46.32
N GLN A 8 -7.97 -5.66 45.95
CA GLN A 8 -6.68 -5.35 45.32
C GLN A 8 -6.91 -4.74 43.92
N PRO A 9 -6.13 -3.73 43.51
CA PRO A 9 -6.28 -3.15 42.18
C PRO A 9 -5.72 -4.10 41.12
N VAL A 10 -6.54 -4.39 40.11
CA VAL A 10 -6.16 -5.11 38.90
C VAL A 10 -5.11 -4.29 38.15
N THR A 11 -3.87 -4.76 38.12
CA THR A 11 -2.80 -4.20 37.30
C THR A 11 -3.14 -4.40 35.82
N GLN A 12 -3.66 -3.35 35.19
CA GLN A 12 -3.73 -3.28 33.74
C GLN A 12 -2.30 -3.16 33.20
N HIS A 13 -1.77 -4.23 32.63
CA HIS A 13 -0.64 -4.14 31.71
C HIS A 13 -1.13 -3.47 30.43
N SER A 14 -1.23 -2.15 30.46
CA SER A 14 -1.20 -1.35 29.24
C SER A 14 0.26 -1.25 28.82
N GLU A 15 0.72 -2.20 28.01
CA GLU A 15 1.85 -1.93 27.11
C GLU A 15 1.37 -0.85 26.14
N GLY A 16 1.53 0.39 26.59
CA GLY A 16 1.30 1.56 25.79
C GLY A 16 2.20 1.47 24.57
N ILE A 17 1.59 1.73 23.42
CA ILE A 17 2.28 2.10 22.19
C ILE A 17 3.30 3.17 22.57
N GLU A 18 4.56 2.76 22.66
CA GLU A 18 5.65 3.60 23.12
C GLU A 18 5.71 4.86 22.25
N ALA A 19 5.85 6.00 22.92
CA ALA A 19 5.71 7.34 22.37
C ALA A 19 6.38 7.45 21.00
N THR A 20 5.66 8.03 20.04
CA THR A 20 6.20 8.44 18.74
C THR A 20 7.38 9.37 18.98
N GLN A 21 8.59 8.81 18.99
CA GLN A 21 9.81 9.59 18.98
C GLN A 21 9.78 10.39 17.67
N ASP A 22 9.60 11.70 17.80
CA ASP A 22 9.44 12.56 16.64
C ASP A 22 10.75 12.55 15.87
N CYS A 23 10.70 12.04 14.65
CA CYS A 23 11.86 11.91 13.77
C CYS A 23 12.28 13.30 13.27
N ALA A 24 13.58 13.53 13.11
CA ALA A 24 14.10 14.86 12.78
C ALA A 24 13.79 15.25 11.32
N GLN A 25 13.74 14.26 10.43
CA GLN A 25 13.42 14.46 9.02
C GLN A 25 11.94 14.29 8.71
N LYS A 26 11.44 15.07 7.74
CA LYS A 26 10.10 14.91 7.19
C LYS A 26 9.86 13.45 6.78
N ASN A 27 8.71 12.92 7.18
CA ASN A 27 8.28 11.53 6.96
C ASN A 27 9.22 10.47 7.58
N CYS A 28 10.16 10.87 8.44
CA CYS A 28 11.15 9.98 9.04
C CYS A 28 12.05 9.28 8.01
N LEU A 29 12.48 10.01 6.97
CA LEU A 29 13.35 9.48 5.92
C LEU A 29 14.67 8.90 6.45
N GLU A 30 15.13 9.38 7.60
CA GLU A 30 16.31 8.87 8.31
C GLU A 30 16.22 7.38 8.67
N TYR A 31 15.02 6.83 8.84
CA TYR A 31 14.82 5.41 9.15
C TYR A 31 15.02 4.47 7.97
N LEU A 32 15.06 5.01 6.74
CA LEU A 32 15.30 4.25 5.52
C LEU A 32 16.80 4.01 5.31
N SER A 33 17.13 2.86 4.74
CA SER A 33 18.49 2.60 4.24
C SER A 33 18.83 3.49 3.04
N ASP A 34 20.11 3.65 2.72
CA ASP A 34 20.53 4.48 1.59
C ASP A 34 19.98 3.98 0.24
N SER A 35 19.83 2.67 0.08
CA SER A 35 19.22 2.09 -1.14
C SER A 35 17.74 2.45 -1.27
N GLU A 36 17.01 2.50 -0.16
CA GLU A 36 15.61 2.92 -0.11
C GLU A 36 15.47 4.43 -0.33
N LYS A 37 16.32 5.26 0.29
CA LYS A 37 16.36 6.71 0.03
C LYS A 37 16.62 7.00 -1.46
N ARG A 38 17.54 6.26 -2.09
CA ARG A 38 17.79 6.31 -3.54
C ARG A 38 16.55 5.90 -4.33
N SER A 39 15.84 4.86 -3.91
CA SER A 39 14.61 4.36 -4.56
C SER A 39 13.47 5.38 -4.51
N VAL A 40 13.22 5.99 -3.35
CA VAL A 40 12.20 7.03 -3.16
C VAL A 40 12.53 8.27 -4.00
N SER A 41 13.81 8.68 -4.02
CA SER A 41 14.30 9.82 -4.81
C SER A 41 14.20 9.55 -6.31
N ALA A 42 14.58 8.35 -6.75
CA ALA A 42 14.46 7.93 -8.15
C ALA A 42 12.99 7.91 -8.60
N CYS A 43 12.07 7.44 -7.74
CA CYS A 43 10.65 7.46 -8.03
C CYS A 43 10.12 8.90 -8.15
N ALA A 44 10.52 9.80 -7.25
CA ALA A 44 10.17 11.22 -7.33
C ALA A 44 10.70 11.88 -8.62
N ARG A 45 11.93 11.54 -9.04
CA ARG A 45 12.50 12.01 -10.32
C ARG A 45 11.68 11.51 -11.51
N ARG A 46 11.24 10.25 -11.51
CA ARG A 46 10.38 9.68 -12.56
C ARG A 46 9.04 10.39 -12.71
N VAL A 47 8.51 11.00 -11.64
CA VAL A 47 7.32 11.85 -11.73
C VAL A 47 7.61 13.10 -12.55
N ARG A 48 8.76 13.75 -12.30
CA ARG A 48 9.16 15.01 -12.96
C ARG A 48 9.52 14.83 -14.44
N THR A 49 10.04 13.66 -14.83
CA THR A 49 10.42 13.37 -16.22
C THR A 49 9.28 12.84 -17.07
N LYS A 50 8.09 12.59 -16.52
CA LYS A 50 6.91 12.26 -17.31
C LYS A 50 6.22 13.58 -17.67
N ASP A 51 6.26 13.95 -18.95
CA ASP A 51 5.92 15.25 -19.56
C ASP A 51 4.54 15.87 -19.23
N HIS A 52 3.71 15.24 -18.41
CA HIS A 52 2.32 15.64 -18.16
C HIS A 52 1.99 15.97 -16.69
N TYR A 53 2.85 15.62 -15.73
CA TYR A 53 2.63 16.06 -14.35
C TYR A 53 3.37 17.38 -14.08
N LYS A 54 2.66 18.50 -14.27
CA LYS A 54 3.18 19.86 -14.07
C LYS A 54 3.00 20.40 -12.64
N GLY A 55 2.32 19.65 -11.77
CA GLY A 55 2.03 20.07 -10.40
C GLY A 55 3.17 19.79 -9.41
N PRO A 56 3.17 20.43 -8.23
CA PRO A 56 4.06 20.02 -7.14
C PRO A 56 3.64 18.64 -6.63
N ILE A 57 4.62 17.76 -6.43
CA ILE A 57 4.37 16.47 -5.77
C ILE A 57 3.78 16.74 -4.39
N ARG A 58 2.57 16.24 -4.14
CA ARG A 58 1.93 16.35 -2.82
C ARG A 58 2.80 15.67 -1.77
N GLN A 59 2.82 16.22 -0.56
CA GLN A 59 3.57 15.66 0.55
C GLN A 59 2.58 15.25 1.63
N ASN A 60 2.11 13.99 1.59
CA ASN A 60 1.31 13.45 2.68
C ASN A 60 2.18 13.38 3.95
N GLU A 61 1.55 13.59 5.09
CA GLU A 61 2.18 13.60 6.41
C GLU A 61 2.31 12.18 6.98
N CYS A 62 2.75 11.23 6.15
CA CYS A 62 3.00 9.87 6.62
C CYS A 62 4.41 9.76 7.23
N LYS A 63 4.59 8.94 8.26
CA LYS A 63 5.88 8.63 8.88
C LYS A 63 6.31 7.20 8.55
N PHE A 64 7.57 7.00 8.17
CA PHE A 64 8.17 5.67 8.10
C PHE A 64 8.37 5.13 9.53
N LEU A 65 8.33 3.81 9.68
CA LEU A 65 8.53 3.15 10.96
C LEU A 65 10.02 3.09 11.32
N PRO A 66 10.40 3.30 12.59
CA PRO A 66 11.77 3.11 13.05
C PRO A 66 12.18 1.64 12.88
N SER A 67 13.50 1.39 12.85
CA SER A 67 13.99 0.01 13.01
C SER A 67 13.77 -0.38 14.47
N SER A 68 12.59 -0.89 14.82
CA SER A 68 12.49 -1.72 16.02
C SER A 68 13.38 -2.94 15.74
N GLY A 69 14.47 -3.10 16.49
CA GLY A 69 15.42 -4.20 16.30
C GLY A 69 14.67 -5.50 16.04
N ARG A 70 14.90 -6.10 14.86
CA ARG A 70 14.25 -7.35 14.44
C ARG A 70 12.71 -7.32 14.47
N GLY A 71 12.08 -6.20 14.11
CA GLY A 71 10.62 -6.15 13.91
C GLY A 71 10.15 -7.18 12.87
N PRO A 72 8.86 -7.60 12.91
CA PRO A 72 8.31 -8.50 11.90
C PRO A 72 8.56 -7.88 10.53
N GLY A 73 9.24 -8.60 9.63
CA GLY A 73 9.52 -8.13 8.28
C GLY A 73 8.24 -7.74 7.52
N PRO A 74 8.35 -7.16 6.33
CA PRO A 74 7.24 -6.45 5.67
C PRO A 74 5.95 -7.30 5.58
N VAL A 75 4.80 -6.64 5.79
CA VAL A 75 3.48 -7.24 5.61
C VAL A 75 3.02 -7.01 4.17
N ALA A 76 2.67 -8.06 3.43
CA ALA A 76 2.14 -7.91 2.08
C ALA A 76 0.66 -7.52 2.10
N LEU A 77 0.26 -6.48 1.37
CA LEU A 77 -1.14 -6.23 1.03
C LEU A 77 -1.40 -6.81 -0.35
N VAL A 78 -2.00 -8.00 -0.40
CA VAL A 78 -2.12 -8.82 -1.61
C VAL A 78 -3.54 -8.75 -2.14
N SER A 79 -3.68 -8.57 -3.46
CA SER A 79 -4.98 -8.76 -4.11
C SER A 79 -4.83 -9.02 -5.61
N ALA A 80 -5.84 -9.65 -6.21
CA ALA A 80 -6.06 -9.55 -7.65
C ALA A 80 -6.26 -8.07 -8.05
N ARG A 81 -5.89 -7.70 -9.28
CA ARG A 81 -6.20 -6.36 -9.81
C ARG A 81 -7.72 -6.14 -9.82
N GLY A 82 -8.16 -4.89 -9.67
CA GLY A 82 -9.59 -4.55 -9.57
C GLY A 82 -10.22 -4.76 -8.19
N SER A 83 -9.51 -5.38 -7.24
CA SER A 83 -10.04 -5.72 -5.91
C SER A 83 -9.89 -4.63 -4.82
N GLY A 84 -9.43 -3.42 -5.18
CA GLY A 84 -9.42 -2.29 -4.23
C GLY A 84 -8.17 -2.13 -3.35
N ASN A 85 -7.06 -2.78 -3.66
CA ASN A 85 -5.81 -2.69 -2.87
C ASN A 85 -5.24 -1.26 -2.78
N THR A 86 -5.20 -0.51 -3.89
CA THR A 86 -4.74 0.89 -3.88
C THR A 86 -5.61 1.77 -2.97
N TRP A 87 -6.92 1.53 -2.92
CA TRP A 87 -7.83 2.26 -2.05
C TRP A 87 -7.59 1.90 -0.59
N THR A 88 -7.50 0.59 -0.29
CA THR A 88 -7.24 0.07 1.06
C THR A 88 -5.94 0.60 1.64
N ARG A 89 -4.84 0.57 0.89
CA ARG A 89 -3.58 1.14 1.39
C ARG A 89 -3.71 2.64 1.69
N GLY A 90 -4.44 3.39 0.85
CA GLY A 90 -4.65 4.82 1.05
C GLY A 90 -5.45 5.13 2.30
N LEU A 91 -6.45 4.29 2.60
CA LEU A 91 -7.20 4.35 3.84
C LEU A 91 -6.29 4.07 5.04
N LEU A 92 -5.47 3.02 4.98
CA LEU A 92 -4.53 2.66 6.04
C LEU A 92 -3.50 3.77 6.30
N GLU A 93 -2.89 4.33 5.26
CA GLU A 93 -1.91 5.43 5.40
C GLU A 93 -2.54 6.66 6.06
N LYS A 94 -3.76 7.02 5.65
CA LYS A 94 -4.47 8.17 6.22
C LYS A 94 -4.94 7.93 7.66
N ALA A 95 -5.44 6.72 7.95
CA ALA A 95 -5.97 6.40 9.27
C ALA A 95 -4.86 6.25 10.32
N THR A 96 -3.67 5.79 9.92
CA THR A 96 -2.57 5.53 10.85
C THR A 96 -1.50 6.61 10.86
N GLY A 97 -1.41 7.44 9.81
CA GLY A 97 -0.27 8.32 9.61
C GLY A 97 1.04 7.59 9.31
N ILE A 98 1.00 6.26 9.07
CA ILE A 98 2.19 5.46 8.74
C ILE A 98 2.25 5.26 7.23
N CYS A 99 3.43 5.48 6.64
CA CYS A 99 3.60 5.31 5.19
C CYS A 99 3.32 3.88 4.74
N THR A 100 2.71 3.74 3.56
CA THR A 100 2.48 2.46 2.89
C THR A 100 3.41 2.27 1.68
N GLY A 101 3.77 1.02 1.41
CA GLY A 101 4.68 0.64 0.34
C GLY A 101 3.98 0.15 -0.93
N PHE A 102 4.76 0.08 -2.02
CA PHE A 102 4.42 -0.68 -3.22
C PHE A 102 5.69 -1.27 -3.81
N ILE A 103 5.61 -2.50 -4.33
CA ILE A 103 6.75 -3.20 -4.95
C ILE A 103 7.33 -2.51 -6.19
N SER A 104 6.65 -1.49 -6.70
CA SER A 104 7.08 -0.69 -7.85
C SER A 104 6.81 0.79 -7.58
N CYS A 105 7.22 1.64 -8.53
CA CYS A 105 6.93 3.07 -8.51
C CYS A 105 5.81 3.39 -9.51
N ASP A 106 4.62 3.66 -8.97
CA ASP A 106 3.50 4.31 -9.64
C ASP A 106 3.65 5.83 -9.52
N THR A 107 4.04 6.46 -10.63
CA THR A 107 4.28 7.91 -10.68
C THR A 107 3.03 8.73 -10.35
N ALA A 108 1.84 8.23 -10.65
CA ALA A 108 0.60 8.94 -10.34
C ALA A 108 0.35 8.91 -8.82
N MET A 109 0.56 7.77 -8.16
CA MET A 109 0.44 7.70 -6.70
C MET A 109 1.55 8.50 -6.01
N ARG A 110 2.79 8.44 -6.51
CA ARG A 110 3.89 9.24 -5.97
C ARG A 110 3.60 10.74 -6.01
N ALA A 111 3.05 11.21 -7.13
CA ALA A 111 2.59 12.59 -7.32
C ALA A 111 1.52 13.02 -6.31
N HIS A 112 0.65 12.10 -5.89
CA HIS A 112 -0.41 12.34 -4.91
C HIS A 112 0.00 12.08 -3.46
N GLY A 113 1.31 12.02 -3.18
CA GLY A 113 1.84 12.03 -1.82
C GLY A 113 2.13 10.66 -1.21
N TYR A 114 2.01 9.57 -1.97
CA TYR A 114 2.47 8.27 -1.49
C TYR A 114 4.00 8.18 -1.58
N VAL A 115 4.67 8.44 -0.46
CA VAL A 115 6.14 8.53 -0.40
C VAL A 115 6.82 7.16 -0.40
N GLY A 116 6.16 6.14 0.14
CA GLY A 116 6.66 4.76 0.22
C GLY A 116 6.65 3.98 -1.11
N GLU A 117 6.44 4.64 -2.24
CA GLU A 117 6.58 4.00 -3.56
C GLU A 117 7.99 3.40 -3.74
N ASN A 118 8.05 2.15 -4.17
CA ASN A 118 9.28 1.36 -4.28
C ASN A 118 10.00 1.06 -2.95
N VAL A 119 9.35 1.26 -1.80
CA VAL A 119 9.82 0.79 -0.49
C VAL A 119 9.12 -0.53 -0.16
N LYS A 120 9.91 -1.55 0.19
CA LYS A 120 9.44 -2.93 0.36
C LYS A 120 9.82 -3.57 1.70
N SER A 121 10.46 -2.82 2.59
CA SER A 121 10.91 -3.29 3.90
C SER A 121 9.83 -3.12 4.97
N GLY A 122 10.11 -3.57 6.20
CA GLY A 122 9.25 -3.32 7.37
C GLY A 122 9.20 -1.86 7.84
N LYS A 123 9.72 -0.91 7.06
CA LYS A 123 9.65 0.54 7.33
C LYS A 123 8.31 1.15 6.96
N VAL A 124 7.46 0.40 6.27
CA VAL A 124 6.10 0.77 5.90
C VAL A 124 5.11 -0.16 6.58
N LEU A 125 3.89 0.31 6.80
CA LEU A 125 2.82 -0.47 7.44
C LEU A 125 2.51 -1.75 6.67
N VAL A 126 2.31 -1.62 5.35
CA VAL A 126 2.05 -2.71 4.42
C VAL A 126 2.67 -2.41 3.07
N VAL A 127 3.03 -3.44 2.32
CA VAL A 127 3.56 -3.33 0.96
C VAL A 127 2.51 -3.89 -0.01
N LYS A 128 1.92 -3.02 -0.83
CA LYS A 128 1.00 -3.44 -1.89
C LYS A 128 1.71 -4.39 -2.87
N THR A 129 1.04 -5.48 -3.26
CA THR A 129 1.47 -6.35 -4.35
C THR A 129 0.29 -7.04 -5.04
N HIS A 130 0.44 -7.31 -6.34
CA HIS A 130 -0.45 -8.19 -7.11
C HIS A 130 0.15 -9.56 -7.37
N SER A 131 1.43 -9.73 -7.03
CA SER A 131 2.17 -10.97 -7.18
C SER A 131 2.48 -11.51 -5.80
N VAL A 132 1.94 -12.68 -5.51
CA VAL A 132 2.49 -13.57 -4.49
C VAL A 132 3.15 -14.70 -5.25
N VAL A 133 4.45 -14.59 -5.50
CA VAL A 133 5.28 -15.79 -5.36
C VAL A 133 5.49 -15.89 -3.86
N PRO A 134 4.81 -16.80 -3.15
CA PRO A 134 5.06 -16.97 -1.73
C PRO A 134 6.55 -17.25 -1.57
N LYS A 135 7.26 -16.37 -0.87
CA LYS A 135 8.55 -16.71 -0.30
C LYS A 135 8.24 -17.13 1.14
N TRP A 136 7.93 -18.40 1.34
CA TRP A 136 8.04 -18.95 2.69
C TRP A 136 9.53 -19.08 3.03
N GLN A 137 9.92 -18.84 4.29
CA GLN A 137 11.31 -19.05 4.71
C GLN A 137 11.69 -20.52 4.42
N GLY A 138 12.63 -20.73 3.49
CA GLY A 138 13.12 -22.05 3.08
C GLY A 138 12.94 -22.41 1.61
N GLU A 139 12.09 -21.70 0.85
CA GLU A 139 11.79 -22.07 -0.55
C GLU A 139 12.72 -21.38 -1.56
N LYS A 140 13.49 -22.17 -2.33
CA LYS A 140 14.35 -21.68 -3.42
C LYS A 140 13.53 -21.56 -4.71
N ASN A 141 12.82 -20.46 -4.86
CA ASN A 141 12.06 -20.21 -6.10
C ASN A 141 12.98 -19.59 -7.16
N SER A 142 13.28 -20.35 -8.21
CA SER A 142 14.19 -19.99 -9.32
C SER A 142 13.76 -18.77 -10.14
N HIS A 143 12.51 -18.32 -9.99
CA HIS A 143 11.97 -17.12 -10.65
C HIS A 143 11.98 -15.86 -9.77
N ALA A 144 12.41 -15.97 -8.51
CA ALA A 144 12.45 -14.83 -7.61
C ALA A 144 13.63 -13.91 -7.96
N LYS A 145 13.36 -12.61 -8.14
CA LYS A 145 14.41 -11.62 -8.29
C LYS A 145 15.11 -11.41 -6.93
N PRO A 146 16.42 -11.10 -6.92
CA PRO A 146 17.17 -10.84 -5.69
C PRO A 146 16.50 -9.80 -4.77
N ASP A 147 15.82 -8.82 -5.38
CA ASP A 147 15.17 -7.66 -4.77
C ASP A 147 13.65 -7.83 -4.55
N ASP A 148 13.13 -9.07 -4.65
CA ASP A 148 11.78 -9.40 -4.22
C ASP A 148 11.70 -9.48 -2.69
N ALA A 149 10.78 -8.70 -2.11
CA ALA A 149 10.56 -8.62 -0.68
C ALA A 149 10.23 -9.98 -0.07
N ARG A 150 10.88 -10.31 1.05
CA ARG A 150 10.52 -11.46 1.87
C ARG A 150 9.51 -11.01 2.91
N TYR A 151 8.24 -11.26 2.63
CA TYR A 151 7.15 -10.91 3.54
C TYR A 151 7.11 -11.88 4.72
N THR A 152 6.79 -11.38 5.91
CA THR A 152 6.58 -12.25 7.09
C THR A 152 5.13 -12.64 7.28
N SER A 153 4.22 -11.80 6.77
CA SER A 153 2.78 -12.00 6.84
C SER A 153 2.11 -11.33 5.65
N ALA A 154 0.82 -11.61 5.44
CA ALA A 154 0.05 -11.05 4.35
C ALA A 154 -1.41 -10.76 4.77
N VAL A 155 -1.94 -9.67 4.24
CA VAL A 155 -3.37 -9.34 4.24
C VAL A 155 -3.88 -9.57 2.82
N LEU A 156 -4.79 -10.53 2.66
CA LEU A 156 -5.39 -10.86 1.37
C LEU A 156 -6.74 -10.15 1.22
N ILE A 157 -6.88 -9.32 0.19
CA ILE A 157 -8.15 -8.70 -0.18
C ILE A 157 -8.82 -9.53 -1.27
N LEU A 158 -10.01 -10.03 -0.96
CA LEU A 158 -10.88 -10.73 -1.90
C LEU A 158 -12.07 -9.84 -2.25
N ARG A 159 -12.40 -9.80 -3.54
CA ARG A 159 -13.60 -9.17 -4.09
C ARG A 159 -14.23 -10.17 -5.05
N ASN A 160 -15.55 -10.06 -5.27
CA ASN A 160 -16.25 -10.82 -6.31
C ASN A 160 -15.42 -10.81 -7.63
N PRO A 161 -15.08 -11.99 -8.18
CA PRO A 161 -14.17 -12.09 -9.31
C PRO A 161 -14.71 -11.44 -10.58
N ALA A 162 -16.02 -11.50 -10.82
CA ALA A 162 -16.65 -10.87 -11.99
C ALA A 162 -16.52 -9.34 -11.91
N GLU A 163 -16.77 -8.76 -10.74
CA GLU A 163 -16.62 -7.32 -10.54
C GLU A 163 -15.15 -6.85 -10.62
N SER A 164 -14.22 -7.64 -10.07
CA SER A 164 -12.79 -7.36 -10.19
C SER A 164 -12.32 -7.39 -11.63
N ALA A 165 -12.80 -8.33 -12.43
CA ALA A 165 -12.51 -8.43 -13.86
C ALA A 165 -13.04 -7.21 -14.63
N ILE A 166 -14.29 -6.82 -14.37
CA ILE A 166 -14.91 -5.61 -14.93
C ILE A 166 -14.09 -4.36 -14.59
N ALA A 167 -13.70 -4.20 -13.32
CA ALA A 167 -12.93 -3.04 -12.88
C ALA A 167 -11.55 -2.96 -13.56
N GLU A 168 -10.84 -4.09 -13.68
CA GLU A 168 -9.56 -4.16 -14.40
C GLU A 168 -9.73 -3.91 -15.91
N TRP A 169 -10.81 -4.41 -16.51
CA TRP A 169 -11.15 -4.12 -17.90
C TRP A 169 -11.35 -2.61 -18.10
N ASN A 170 -12.18 -1.98 -17.28
CA ASN A 170 -12.44 -0.54 -17.34
C ASN A 170 -11.15 0.27 -17.15
N ARG A 171 -10.28 -0.12 -16.22
CA ARG A 171 -8.96 0.49 -16.02
C ARG A 171 -8.11 0.44 -17.29
N ARG A 172 -7.98 -0.74 -17.91
CA ARG A 172 -7.19 -0.93 -19.15
C ARG A 172 -7.81 -0.23 -20.36
N SER A 173 -9.13 -0.24 -20.46
CA SER A 173 -9.85 0.42 -21.56
C SER A 173 -9.69 1.93 -21.49
N ALA A 174 -9.79 2.51 -20.30
CA ALA A 174 -9.51 3.93 -20.11
C ALA A 174 -8.03 4.28 -20.38
N GLU A 175 -7.07 3.41 -20.08
CA GLU A 175 -5.66 3.60 -20.50
C GLU A 175 -5.47 3.60 -22.03
N LYS A 176 -6.28 2.82 -22.76
CA LYS A 176 -6.25 2.77 -24.23
C LYS A 176 -6.92 3.99 -24.86
N VAL A 177 -8.11 4.34 -24.37
CA VAL A 177 -8.94 5.42 -24.93
C VAL A 177 -8.34 6.80 -24.64
N LEU A 178 -7.79 7.02 -23.45
CA LEU A 178 -7.19 8.30 -23.07
C LEU A 178 -5.69 8.39 -23.45
N GLY A 179 -5.14 7.32 -24.02
CA GLY A 179 -3.71 7.09 -24.10
C GLY A 179 -3.08 6.89 -22.71
N LYS A 180 -1.91 6.24 -22.66
CA LYS A 180 -1.13 6.04 -21.41
C LYS A 180 -0.78 7.36 -20.68
N HIS A 181 -0.97 8.48 -21.36
CA HIS A 181 -0.49 9.81 -21.01
C HIS A 181 -1.50 10.65 -20.22
N ASN A 182 -2.82 10.44 -20.37
CA ASN A 182 -3.87 11.22 -19.66
C ASN A 182 -4.54 10.47 -18.50
N PHE A 183 -4.14 9.23 -18.22
CA PHE A 183 -4.82 8.35 -17.26
C PHE A 183 -4.73 8.83 -15.80
N SER A 184 -3.66 9.55 -15.43
CA SER A 184 -3.49 10.06 -14.05
C SER A 184 -4.49 11.16 -13.69
N ILE A 185 -5.03 11.88 -14.69
CA ILE A 185 -5.99 12.97 -14.51
C ILE A 185 -7.44 12.44 -14.55
N ALA A 186 -7.70 11.35 -15.28
CA ALA A 186 -9.05 10.83 -15.49
C ALA A 186 -9.62 9.98 -14.34
N ARG A 187 -8.81 9.68 -13.31
CA ARG A 187 -9.27 8.90 -12.15
C ARG A 187 -10.33 9.63 -11.31
N GLU A 188 -10.52 10.94 -11.52
CA GLU A 188 -11.53 11.74 -10.81
C GLU A 188 -12.90 11.84 -11.52
N ARG A 189 -13.06 11.37 -12.78
CA ARG A 189 -14.29 11.72 -13.55
C ARG A 189 -15.03 10.64 -14.34
N HIS A 190 -14.61 9.37 -14.35
CA HIS A 190 -15.34 8.39 -15.16
C HIS A 190 -15.59 7.05 -14.46
N THR A 191 -16.78 6.91 -13.89
CA THR A 191 -17.49 5.63 -13.84
C THR A 191 -18.09 5.38 -15.22
N TYR A 192 -17.40 4.62 -16.08
CA TYR A 192 -18.07 4.05 -17.24
C TYR A 192 -18.98 2.92 -16.74
N THR A 193 -20.28 3.22 -16.68
CA THR A 193 -21.32 2.22 -16.49
C THR A 193 -21.30 1.28 -17.69
N ILE A 194 -21.05 -0.01 -17.46
CA ILE A 194 -21.23 -1.03 -18.49
C ILE A 194 -22.71 -1.01 -18.91
N PRO A 195 -23.05 -0.98 -20.21
CA PRO A 195 -24.42 -1.15 -20.65
C PRO A 195 -25.00 -2.42 -20.03
N LYS A 196 -26.16 -2.31 -19.37
CA LYS A 196 -26.83 -3.45 -18.69
C LYS A 196 -27.11 -4.64 -19.61
N GLU A 197 -26.98 -4.45 -20.92
CA GLU A 197 -27.17 -5.42 -21.98
C GLU A 197 -26.17 -6.60 -21.93
N PHE A 198 -25.03 -6.48 -21.22
CA PHE A 198 -24.08 -7.59 -21.08
C PHE A 198 -24.47 -8.66 -20.05
N PHE A 199 -25.49 -8.41 -19.21
CA PHE A 199 -26.02 -9.36 -18.22
C PHE A 199 -27.50 -9.73 -18.49
N GLY A 200 -27.93 -9.65 -19.74
CA GLY A 200 -29.29 -9.98 -20.14
C GLY A 200 -29.46 -11.44 -20.55
N LYS A 201 -29.34 -12.40 -19.62
CA LYS A 201 -30.18 -13.62 -19.63
C LYS A 201 -30.43 -14.07 -18.18
N PRO A 202 -31.69 -14.20 -17.75
CA PRO A 202 -31.99 -14.82 -16.46
C PRO A 202 -31.54 -16.28 -16.50
N LEU A 203 -30.77 -16.70 -15.50
CA LEU A 203 -30.65 -18.10 -15.15
C LEU A 203 -32.05 -18.58 -14.77
N CYS A 204 -32.61 -19.49 -15.56
CA CYS A 204 -33.81 -20.23 -15.21
C CYS A 204 -33.62 -20.87 -13.83
N VAL A 205 -34.61 -20.66 -12.95
CA VAL A 205 -34.87 -21.49 -11.77
C VAL A 205 -35.40 -22.84 -12.26
#